data_AF-A0A2I2G931-F1
#
_entry.id   AF-A0A2I2G931-F1
#
_cell.length_a   1.000
_cell.length_b   1.000
_cell.length_c   1.000
_cell.angle_alpha   90.00
_cell.angle_beta   90.00
_cell.angle_gamma   90.00
#
_symmetry.space_group_name_H-M   'P 1'
#
loop_
_entity.id
_entity.type
_entity.pdbx_description
1 polymer ?
#
loop_
_entity_poly.entity_id
_entity_poly.type
_entity_poly.pdbx_seq_one_letter_code
_entity_poly.pdbx_strand_id
1 'polypeptide(L)'
;MGQISVPAQARSRLERLPVEIIQEIFLHSLEFNFPRVSRFISGILSNTVIYTWLIRLAFSSTNESSKRGLFTPDFLPAPLDFWALSTEERRDLQTDILGCGWCTLPLIRKCQREYVEQVLRHQLHSLEFCAEDLPTLADLGRHFENPQEWETGGELRGKGDLILRAHDRITHQEERVAIWFHYGAVQVRRPNRLYTHNDIFQLPDCSAVCPPRMPDKLLCPPWTETKLEFLQLFSTTAYIDEDSSLSRSRRVLRQLIRDRDLATFERVLQMRVLAQDYKYPQHWPVPVIVFRAALKHADERDDPFIKVLVNQCWEEIPDDDLQLKHQLMTKAGLSSVG
;
A
#
# COMPACT_ATOMS: atom_id res chain seq x y z
N MET A 1 -28.65 33.68 40.86
CA MET A 1 -27.73 33.14 39.84
C MET A 1 -27.92 31.64 39.79
N GLY A 2 -28.75 31.13 38.87
CA GLY A 2 -29.01 29.70 38.73
C GLY A 2 -27.96 29.07 37.82
N GLN A 3 -27.15 28.14 38.36
CA GLN A 3 -26.27 27.30 37.56
C GLN A 3 -27.14 26.42 36.65
N ILE A 4 -27.02 26.64 35.33
CA ILE A 4 -27.58 25.76 34.32
C ILE A 4 -26.71 24.51 34.32
N SER A 5 -27.15 23.46 35.03
CA SER A 5 -26.56 22.13 34.93
C SER A 5 -26.82 21.59 33.52
N VAL A 6 -25.75 21.48 32.72
CA VAL A 6 -25.79 20.79 31.42
C VAL A 6 -26.30 19.37 31.66
N PRO A 7 -27.35 18.90 30.96
CA PRO A 7 -27.84 17.55 31.17
C PRO A 7 -26.72 16.56 30.85
N ALA A 8 -26.34 15.75 31.84
CA ALA A 8 -25.41 14.64 31.63
C ALA A 8 -26.02 13.73 30.56
N GLN A 9 -25.41 13.70 29.38
CA GLN A 9 -25.90 12.92 28.25
C GLN A 9 -25.97 11.45 28.68
N ALA A 10 -27.19 10.92 28.78
CA ALA A 10 -27.44 9.56 29.27
C ALA A 10 -26.79 8.56 28.29
N ARG A 11 -25.70 7.93 28.72
CA ARG A 11 -24.98 6.93 27.93
C ARG A 11 -25.87 5.71 27.67
N SER A 12 -25.81 5.18 26.45
CA SER A 12 -26.52 3.95 26.09
C SER A 12 -26.03 2.76 26.94
N ARG A 13 -26.73 1.62 26.89
CA ARG A 13 -26.27 0.39 27.59
C ARG A 13 -24.88 -0.04 27.12
N LEU A 14 -24.61 0.11 25.82
CA LEU A 14 -23.35 -0.23 25.19
C LEU A 14 -22.22 0.72 25.63
N GLU A 15 -22.48 2.02 25.70
CA GLU A 15 -21.51 3.03 26.16
C GLU A 15 -21.23 3.00 27.67
N ARG A 16 -22.00 2.21 28.43
CA ARG A 16 -21.79 1.97 29.86
C ARG A 16 -20.93 0.74 30.13
N LEU A 17 -20.63 -0.06 29.11
CA LEU A 17 -19.72 -1.20 29.26
C LEU A 17 -18.31 -0.70 29.58
N PRO A 18 -17.50 -1.52 30.28
CA PRO A 18 -16.07 -1.27 30.42
C PRO A 18 -15.40 -1.13 29.05
N VAL A 19 -14.33 -0.34 29.00
CA VAL A 19 -13.59 -0.04 27.77
C VAL A 19 -13.11 -1.32 27.10
N GLU A 20 -12.63 -2.27 27.90
CA GLU A 20 -12.08 -3.55 27.49
C GLU A 20 -13.15 -4.38 26.77
N ILE A 21 -14.38 -4.39 27.27
CA ILE A 21 -15.51 -5.12 26.66
C ILE A 21 -15.92 -4.49 25.33
N ILE A 22 -15.91 -3.15 25.23
CA ILE A 22 -16.19 -2.45 23.96
C ILE A 22 -15.11 -2.79 22.92
N GLN A 23 -13.85 -2.82 23.34
CA GLN A 23 -12.73 -3.22 22.47
C GLN A 23 -12.86 -4.69 22.05
N GLU A 24 -13.16 -5.59 22.97
CA GLU A 24 -13.36 -7.02 22.70
C GLU A 24 -14.52 -7.27 21.72
N ILE A 25 -15.66 -6.59 21.90
CA ILE A 25 -16.79 -6.62 20.95
C ILE A 25 -16.32 -6.21 19.54
N PHE A 26 -15.52 -5.13 19.46
CA PHE A 26 -14.99 -4.67 18.19
C PHE A 26 -14.02 -5.68 17.57
N LEU A 27 -13.09 -6.25 18.35
CA LEU A 27 -12.12 -7.23 17.84
C LEU A 27 -12.76 -8.55 17.41
N HIS A 28 -13.90 -8.93 18.00
CA HIS A 28 -14.68 -10.09 17.55
C HIS A 28 -15.49 -9.83 16.27
N SER A 29 -16.05 -8.62 16.13
CA SER A 29 -16.95 -8.30 15.02
C SER A 29 -16.25 -7.68 13.80
N LEU A 30 -15.12 -7.01 14.02
CA LEU A 30 -14.40 -6.21 13.02
C LEU A 30 -15.31 -5.22 12.26
N GLU A 31 -16.38 -4.75 12.90
CA GLU A 31 -17.39 -3.89 12.27
C GLU A 31 -16.96 -2.42 12.29
N PHE A 32 -16.52 -1.89 11.15
CA PHE A 32 -16.02 -0.51 11.04
C PHE A 32 -17.10 0.58 11.15
N ASN A 33 -18.39 0.21 11.11
CA ASN A 33 -19.47 1.11 11.47
C ASN A 33 -19.64 1.26 12.99
N PHE A 34 -19.09 0.34 13.80
CA PHE A 34 -19.20 0.38 15.26
C PHE A 34 -18.56 1.64 15.88
N PRO A 35 -17.35 2.08 15.52
CA PRO A 35 -16.83 3.38 15.96
C PRO A 35 -17.70 4.57 15.52
N ARG A 36 -18.48 4.45 14.44
CA ARG A 36 -19.28 5.55 13.87
C ARG A 36 -20.59 5.79 14.61
N VAL A 37 -21.06 4.82 15.41
CA VAL A 37 -22.35 4.93 16.12
C VAL A 37 -22.31 5.93 17.28
N SER A 38 -21.12 6.23 17.80
CA SER A 38 -20.94 7.16 18.92
C SER A 38 -19.54 7.74 18.98
N ARG A 39 -19.44 9.03 19.29
CA ARG A 39 -18.15 9.69 19.57
C ARG A 39 -17.42 9.08 20.76
N PHE A 40 -18.15 8.60 21.76
CA PHE A 40 -17.56 7.96 22.93
C PHE A 40 -16.88 6.64 22.54
N ILE A 41 -17.58 5.80 21.78
CA ILE A 41 -17.04 4.53 21.27
C ILE A 41 -15.88 4.79 20.31
N SER A 42 -16.01 5.77 19.41
CA SER A 42 -14.93 6.21 18.53
C SER A 42 -13.67 6.58 19.32
N GLY A 43 -13.80 7.34 20.41
CA GLY A 43 -12.68 7.70 21.27
C GLY A 43 -12.03 6.49 21.94
N ILE A 44 -12.82 5.51 22.39
CA ILE A 44 -12.33 4.27 23.00
C ILE A 44 -11.54 3.40 22.01
N LEU A 45 -12.07 3.27 20.79
CA LEU A 45 -11.47 2.45 19.73
C LEU A 45 -10.33 3.17 19.00
N SER A 46 -10.14 4.46 19.26
CA SER A 46 -9.04 5.25 18.72
C SER A 46 -7.71 4.95 19.41
N ASN A 47 -7.24 3.72 19.27
CA ASN A 47 -6.04 3.21 19.90
C ASN A 47 -5.07 2.66 18.86
N THR A 48 -3.85 3.20 18.82
CA THR A 48 -2.79 2.77 17.91
C THR A 48 -2.46 1.28 18.03
N VAL A 49 -2.61 0.68 19.21
CA VAL A 49 -2.40 -0.76 19.42
C VAL A 49 -3.45 -1.57 18.65
N ILE A 50 -4.72 -1.19 18.75
CA ILE A 50 -5.81 -1.82 17.98
C ILE A 50 -5.55 -1.67 16.48
N TYR A 51 -5.18 -0.47 16.04
CA TYR A 51 -4.85 -0.21 14.64
C TYR A 51 -3.69 -1.08 14.13
N THR A 52 -2.64 -1.25 14.93
CA THR A 52 -1.52 -2.15 14.62
C THR A 52 -2.00 -3.60 14.48
N TRP A 53 -2.85 -4.09 15.39
CA TRP A 53 -3.39 -5.44 15.28
C TRP A 53 -4.26 -5.64 14.04
N LEU A 54 -5.11 -4.66 13.70
CA LEU A 54 -5.92 -4.70 12.47
C LEU A 54 -5.05 -4.75 11.22
N ILE A 55 -3.97 -3.95 11.17
CA ILE A 55 -3.03 -3.97 10.05
C ILE A 55 -2.34 -5.34 9.94
N ARG A 56 -1.85 -5.89 11.06
CA ARG A 56 -1.22 -7.22 11.08
C ARG A 56 -2.19 -8.31 10.64
N LEU A 57 -3.44 -8.25 11.09
CA LEU A 57 -4.49 -9.19 10.69
C LEU A 57 -4.75 -9.14 9.19
N ALA A 58 -4.96 -7.94 8.65
CA ALA A 58 -5.42 -7.76 7.28
C ALA A 58 -4.30 -7.88 6.24
N PHE A 59 -3.08 -7.42 6.55
CA PHE A 59 -2.01 -7.23 5.57
C PHE A 59 -0.80 -8.17 5.73
N SER A 60 -0.82 -9.13 6.65
CA SER A 60 0.26 -10.14 6.68
C SER A 60 0.07 -11.18 5.58
N SER A 61 1.17 -11.68 5.02
CA SER A 61 1.15 -12.68 3.94
C SER A 61 0.64 -14.07 4.38
N THR A 62 -0.11 -14.74 3.50
CA THR A 62 -0.78 -16.04 3.76
C THR A 62 0.07 -17.28 3.45
N ASN A 63 1.40 -17.19 3.56
CA ASN A 63 2.29 -18.30 3.21
C ASN A 63 1.98 -19.57 4.02
N GLU A 64 2.09 -20.76 3.43
CA GLU A 64 1.89 -22.01 4.16
C GLU A 64 2.83 -22.13 5.37
N SER A 65 4.03 -21.58 5.25
CA SER A 65 5.03 -21.51 6.32
C SER A 65 4.66 -20.55 7.46
N SER A 66 3.75 -19.59 7.26
CA SER A 66 3.27 -18.70 8.33
C SER A 66 2.20 -19.36 9.21
N LYS A 67 1.63 -20.52 8.81
CA LYS A 67 0.64 -21.27 9.61
C LYS A 67 1.18 -21.76 10.95
N ARG A 68 2.51 -21.81 11.11
CA ARG A 68 3.17 -22.30 12.31
C ARG A 68 3.94 -21.17 12.94
N GLY A 69 3.61 -20.80 14.17
CA GLY A 69 4.46 -19.99 15.06
C GLY A 69 4.61 -18.50 14.76
N LEU A 70 4.22 -18.00 13.57
CA LEU A 70 4.40 -16.57 13.24
C LEU A 70 3.47 -15.65 14.06
N PHE A 71 2.19 -16.01 14.15
CA PHE A 71 1.16 -15.25 14.87
C PHE A 71 1.09 -15.69 16.33
N THR A 72 2.07 -15.23 17.13
CA THR A 72 2.05 -15.42 18.58
C THR A 72 1.04 -14.49 19.25
N PRO A 73 0.56 -14.78 20.47
CA PRO A 73 -0.37 -13.91 21.20
C PRO A 73 0.14 -12.47 21.38
N ASP A 74 1.47 -12.29 21.50
CA ASP A 74 2.09 -10.96 21.60
C ASP A 74 2.08 -10.20 20.26
N PHE A 75 2.09 -10.92 19.15
CA PHE A 75 2.06 -10.34 17.82
C PHE A 75 0.63 -10.06 17.32
N LEU A 76 -0.27 -11.01 17.53
CA LEU A 76 -1.68 -10.92 17.17
C LEU A 76 -2.51 -11.60 18.27
N PRO A 77 -3.08 -10.83 19.22
CA PRO A 77 -3.79 -11.42 20.36
C PRO A 77 -5.17 -11.92 19.98
N ALA A 78 -5.66 -12.93 20.73
CA ALA A 78 -7.05 -13.33 20.69
C ALA A 78 -7.97 -12.12 21.01
N PRO A 79 -9.16 -12.01 20.39
CA PRO A 79 -9.82 -13.02 19.54
C PRO A 79 -9.41 -12.98 18.07
N LEU A 80 -8.41 -12.18 17.69
CA LEU A 80 -8.02 -12.03 16.29
C LEU A 80 -7.32 -13.31 15.81
N ASP A 81 -7.91 -13.93 14.81
CA ASP A 81 -7.33 -15.09 14.14
C ASP A 81 -7.10 -14.76 12.66
N PHE A 82 -5.83 -14.72 12.28
CA PHE A 82 -5.40 -14.48 10.91
C PHE A 82 -5.99 -15.48 9.91
N TRP A 83 -6.15 -16.74 10.32
CA TRP A 83 -6.60 -17.81 9.43
C TRP A 83 -8.13 -17.96 9.38
N ALA A 84 -8.86 -17.22 10.21
CA ALA A 84 -10.32 -17.26 10.24
C ALA A 84 -10.97 -16.48 9.09
N LEU A 85 -10.26 -15.52 8.49
CA LEU A 85 -10.79 -14.69 7.41
C LEU A 85 -10.63 -15.39 6.05
N SER A 86 -11.73 -15.47 5.29
CA SER A 86 -11.67 -15.79 3.87
C SER A 86 -10.93 -14.69 3.08
N THR A 87 -10.53 -15.01 1.85
CA THR A 87 -9.88 -14.05 0.94
C THR A 87 -10.74 -12.81 0.68
N GLU A 88 -12.07 -12.98 0.59
CA GLU A 88 -13.01 -11.88 0.36
C GLU A 88 -13.18 -10.99 1.59
N GLU A 89 -13.40 -11.59 2.77
CA GLU A 89 -13.51 -10.85 4.04
C GLU A 89 -12.22 -10.06 4.33
N ARG A 90 -11.07 -10.65 4.04
CA ARG A 90 -9.78 -9.97 4.15
C ARG A 90 -9.68 -8.78 3.20
N ARG A 91 -10.08 -8.94 1.93
CA ARG A 91 -10.09 -7.85 0.95
C ARG A 91 -10.99 -6.69 1.39
N ASP A 92 -12.14 -7.00 1.97
CA ASP A 92 -13.08 -6.00 2.47
C ASP A 92 -12.49 -5.28 3.69
N LEU A 93 -11.91 -6.03 4.64
CA LEU A 93 -11.20 -5.46 5.79
C LEU A 93 -10.02 -4.56 5.37
N GLN A 94 -9.21 -5.00 4.40
CA GLN A 94 -8.12 -4.19 3.84
C GLN A 94 -8.63 -2.89 3.23
N THR A 95 -9.74 -2.96 2.48
CA THR A 95 -10.39 -1.80 1.87
C THR A 95 -10.87 -0.80 2.93
N ASP A 96 -11.52 -1.30 3.98
CA ASP A 96 -12.01 -0.47 5.09
C ASP A 96 -10.87 0.18 5.88
N ILE A 97 -9.81 -0.58 6.17
CA ILE A 97 -8.60 -0.06 6.85
C ILE A 97 -7.95 1.02 6.00
N LEU A 98 -7.72 0.80 4.71
CA LEU A 98 -7.12 1.81 3.82
C LEU A 98 -8.00 3.07 3.74
N GLY A 99 -9.33 2.93 3.83
CA GLY A 99 -10.27 4.05 3.88
C GLY A 99 -10.18 4.89 5.17
N CYS A 100 -9.68 4.33 6.27
CA CYS A 100 -9.68 5.00 7.57
C CYS A 100 -8.63 6.11 7.69
N GLY A 101 -8.99 7.23 8.32
CA GLY A 101 -8.06 8.37 8.51
C GLY A 101 -6.83 8.04 9.37
N TRP A 102 -6.93 7.07 10.29
CA TRP A 102 -5.82 6.61 11.12
C TRP A 102 -4.81 5.72 10.38
N CYS A 103 -5.23 5.11 9.26
CA CYS A 103 -4.34 4.30 8.44
C CYS A 103 -3.46 5.24 7.62
N THR A 104 -2.22 5.39 8.08
CA THR A 104 -1.21 6.32 7.57
C THR A 104 0.06 5.57 7.22
N LEU A 105 0.87 6.13 6.31
CA LEU A 105 2.14 5.53 5.92
C LEU A 105 3.08 5.25 7.11
N PRO A 106 3.30 6.17 8.08
CA PRO A 106 4.17 5.88 9.22
C PRO A 106 3.70 4.67 10.04
N LEU A 107 2.38 4.49 10.19
CA LEU A 107 1.83 3.35 10.91
C LEU A 107 2.03 2.05 10.12
N ILE A 108 1.81 2.07 8.80
CA ILE A 108 2.10 0.93 7.93
C ILE A 108 3.58 0.57 8.03
N ARG A 109 4.49 1.53 7.82
CA ARG A 109 5.96 1.35 7.90
C ARG A 109 6.41 0.77 9.24
N LYS A 110 5.83 1.25 10.36
CA LYS A 110 6.03 0.65 11.68
C LYS A 110 5.65 -0.83 11.69
N CYS A 111 4.46 -1.17 11.18
CA CYS A 111 3.99 -2.55 11.11
C CYS A 111 4.87 -3.41 10.18
N GLN A 112 5.40 -2.86 9.08
CA GLN A 112 6.32 -3.57 8.18
C GLN A 112 7.59 -3.98 8.92
N ARG A 113 8.24 -3.02 9.61
CA ARG A 113 9.44 -3.29 10.40
C ARG A 113 9.19 -4.37 11.45
N GLU A 114 8.13 -4.21 12.24
CA GLU A 114 7.78 -5.16 13.30
C GLU A 114 7.43 -6.55 12.74
N TYR A 115 6.80 -6.62 11.57
CA TYR A 115 6.52 -7.88 10.88
C TYR A 115 7.80 -8.56 10.40
N VAL A 116 8.71 -7.82 9.77
CA VAL A 116 10.01 -8.36 9.33
C VAL A 116 10.81 -8.86 10.53
N GLU A 117 10.87 -8.11 11.63
CA GLU A 117 11.51 -8.57 12.86
C GLU A 117 10.86 -9.86 13.40
N GLN A 118 9.53 -9.94 13.40
CA GLN A 118 8.81 -11.13 13.84
C GLN A 118 9.12 -12.34 12.96
N VAL A 119 9.14 -12.17 11.64
CA VAL A 119 9.53 -13.23 10.69
C VAL A 119 10.96 -13.67 10.97
N LEU A 120 11.91 -12.75 11.12
CA LEU A 120 13.30 -13.10 11.40
C LEU A 120 13.46 -13.82 12.74
N ARG A 121 12.78 -13.36 13.81
CA ARG A 121 12.75 -14.07 15.11
C ARG A 121 12.19 -15.48 14.98
N HIS A 122 11.12 -15.63 14.21
CA HIS A 122 10.54 -16.95 13.95
C HIS A 122 11.53 -17.84 13.17
N GLN A 123 12.15 -17.33 12.11
CA GLN A 123 13.12 -18.07 11.31
C GLN A 123 14.44 -18.35 12.06
N LEU A 124 14.84 -17.51 13.01
CA LEU A 124 16.01 -17.73 13.88
C LEU A 124 15.92 -19.02 14.70
N HIS A 125 14.71 -19.53 14.95
CA HIS A 125 14.53 -20.84 15.59
C HIS A 125 14.98 -21.99 14.69
N SER A 126 14.86 -21.86 13.37
CA SER A 126 15.29 -22.86 12.39
C SER A 126 16.65 -22.56 11.76
N LEU A 127 17.09 -21.30 11.77
CA LEU A 127 18.28 -20.83 11.07
C LEU A 127 19.37 -20.30 12.02
N GLU A 128 20.63 -20.54 11.67
CA GLU A 128 21.83 -19.97 12.29
C GLU A 128 22.51 -19.00 11.32
N PHE A 129 22.45 -17.71 11.60
CA PHE A 129 23.07 -16.68 10.77
C PHE A 129 24.59 -16.65 10.94
N CYS A 130 25.30 -16.32 9.87
CA CYS A 130 26.75 -16.12 9.89
C CYS A 130 27.13 -14.98 10.85
N ALA A 131 28.25 -15.14 11.57
CA ALA A 131 28.70 -14.16 12.56
C ALA A 131 28.94 -12.75 11.98
N GLU A 132 29.37 -12.69 10.72
CA GLU A 132 29.60 -11.45 9.96
C GLU A 132 28.31 -10.65 9.74
N ASP A 133 27.16 -11.32 9.70
CA ASP A 133 25.85 -10.74 9.38
C ASP A 133 25.06 -10.33 10.65
N LEU A 134 25.52 -10.74 11.84
CA LEU A 134 24.87 -10.43 13.12
C LEU A 134 24.81 -8.93 13.45
N PRO A 135 25.85 -8.11 13.19
CA PRO A 135 25.76 -6.66 13.42
C PRO A 135 24.69 -6.00 12.54
N THR A 136 24.59 -6.42 11.27
CA THR A 136 23.58 -5.92 10.32
C THR A 136 22.16 -6.29 10.76
N LEU A 137 21.97 -7.51 11.28
CA LEU A 137 20.71 -7.94 11.90
C LEU A 137 20.31 -7.10 13.11
N ALA A 138 21.29 -6.71 13.94
CA ALA A 138 21.05 -5.86 15.10
C ALA A 138 20.68 -4.41 14.73
N ASP A 139 21.15 -3.91 13.58
CA ASP A 139 20.88 -2.55 13.09
C ASP A 139 19.77 -2.49 12.03
N LEU A 140 19.00 -3.57 11.85
CA LEU A 140 17.98 -3.68 10.81
C LEU A 140 16.95 -2.54 10.83
N GLY A 141 16.65 -2.02 12.04
CA GLY A 141 15.71 -0.93 12.23
C GLY A 141 16.06 0.34 11.44
N ARG A 142 17.36 0.67 11.30
CA ARG A 142 17.81 1.87 10.58
C ARG A 142 17.54 1.80 9.09
N HIS A 143 17.58 0.60 8.50
CA HIS A 143 17.30 0.43 7.07
C HIS A 143 15.83 0.74 6.71
N PHE A 144 14.92 0.70 7.69
CA PHE A 144 13.52 1.11 7.50
C PHE A 144 13.30 2.63 7.64
N GLU A 145 14.30 3.40 8.06
CA GLU A 145 14.19 4.86 8.22
C GLU A 145 14.29 5.61 6.90
N ASN A 146 15.00 5.05 5.90
CA ASN A 146 15.15 5.65 4.56
C ASN A 146 14.64 4.73 3.42
N PRO A 147 13.32 4.55 3.24
CA PRO A 147 12.76 3.65 2.23
C PRO A 147 13.04 4.07 0.77
N GLN A 148 13.46 5.32 0.54
CA GLN A 148 13.66 5.91 -0.78
C GLN A 148 15.00 5.50 -1.43
N GLU A 149 15.91 4.93 -0.66
CA GLU A 149 17.21 4.42 -1.16
C GLU A 149 17.09 3.04 -1.82
N TRP A 150 15.94 2.38 -1.66
CA TRP A 150 15.73 0.98 -2.04
C TRP A 150 14.92 0.83 -3.33
N GLU A 151 15.05 -0.33 -3.99
CA GLU A 151 14.41 -0.57 -5.29
C GLU A 151 12.87 -0.52 -5.17
N THR A 152 12.24 0.50 -5.75
CA THR A 152 10.77 0.66 -5.82
C THR A 152 10.17 0.07 -7.10
N GLY A 153 10.93 -0.77 -7.81
CA GLY A 153 10.64 -1.21 -9.17
C GLY A 153 9.49 -2.20 -9.30
N GLY A 154 8.25 -1.78 -9.03
CA GLY A 154 6.96 -2.38 -9.43
C GLY A 154 6.62 -3.82 -9.01
N GLU A 155 7.60 -4.65 -8.70
CA GLU A 155 7.47 -6.06 -8.33
C GLU A 155 8.62 -6.43 -7.38
N LEU A 156 8.46 -7.46 -6.55
CA LEU A 156 9.53 -8.11 -5.78
C LEU A 156 10.50 -8.87 -6.70
N ARG A 157 11.01 -8.20 -7.74
CA ARG A 157 12.03 -8.72 -8.65
C ARG A 157 13.39 -8.30 -8.12
N GLY A 158 14.39 -9.15 -8.34
CA GLY A 158 15.77 -8.89 -7.92
C GLY A 158 16.24 -9.74 -6.75
N LYS A 159 17.45 -9.44 -6.29
CA LYS A 159 18.12 -10.26 -5.27
C LYS A 159 17.69 -9.92 -3.84
N GLY A 160 16.96 -8.82 -3.63
CA GLY A 160 16.72 -8.23 -2.31
C GLY A 160 17.67 -7.06 -2.06
N ASP A 161 17.22 -6.10 -1.26
CA ASP A 161 18.01 -4.94 -0.83
C ASP A 161 19.13 -5.37 0.12
N LEU A 162 18.87 -6.39 0.94
CA LEU A 162 19.82 -7.03 1.84
C LEU A 162 19.74 -8.55 1.72
N ILE A 163 20.90 -9.20 1.70
CA ILE A 163 21.01 -10.67 1.65
C ILE A 163 21.92 -11.12 2.79
N LEU A 164 21.36 -11.91 3.70
CA LEU A 164 22.06 -12.48 4.84
C LEU A 164 22.31 -13.97 4.59
N ARG A 165 23.46 -14.48 5.04
CA ARG A 165 23.77 -15.90 4.98
C ARG A 165 23.36 -16.57 6.29
N ALA A 166 22.72 -17.72 6.17
CA ALA A 166 22.33 -18.54 7.29
C ALA A 166 22.52 -20.03 6.97
N HIS A 167 22.47 -20.86 7.99
CA HIS A 167 22.47 -22.32 7.86
C HIS A 167 21.23 -22.87 8.56
N ASP A 168 20.55 -23.83 7.94
CA ASP A 168 19.47 -24.55 8.60
C ASP A 168 20.05 -25.43 9.72
N ARG A 169 19.50 -25.31 10.93
CA ARG A 169 20.03 -25.97 12.13
C ARG A 169 19.96 -27.50 12.09
N ILE A 170 19.06 -28.05 11.28
CA ILE A 170 18.81 -29.50 11.23
C ILE A 170 19.58 -30.13 10.07
N THR A 171 19.50 -29.51 8.90
CA THR A 171 20.07 -30.03 7.66
C THR A 171 21.49 -29.52 7.39
N HIS A 172 21.93 -28.49 8.12
CA HIS A 172 23.20 -27.77 7.92
C HIS A 172 23.40 -27.25 6.49
N GLN A 173 22.33 -27.11 5.72
CA GLN A 173 22.40 -26.53 4.39
C GLN A 173 22.51 -25.01 4.49
N GLU A 174 23.37 -24.42 3.65
CA GLU A 174 23.46 -22.97 3.49
C GLU A 174 22.15 -22.45 2.90
N GLU A 175 21.55 -21.46 3.55
CA GLU A 175 20.38 -20.73 3.09
C GLU A 175 20.70 -19.22 3.01
N ARG A 176 19.94 -18.49 2.19
CA ARG A 176 20.06 -17.03 2.09
C ARG A 176 18.77 -16.37 2.45
N VAL A 177 18.81 -15.36 3.31
CA VAL A 177 17.64 -14.57 3.68
C VAL A 177 17.71 -13.24 2.94
N ALA A 178 16.80 -13.04 1.99
CA ALA A 178 16.66 -11.81 1.24
C ALA A 178 15.59 -10.92 1.87
N ILE A 179 15.87 -9.63 2.01
CA ILE A 179 14.97 -8.63 2.58
C ILE A 179 14.77 -7.49 1.57
N TRP A 180 13.52 -7.06 1.39
CA TRP A 180 13.15 -5.86 0.63
C TRP A 180 12.52 -4.86 1.57
N PHE A 181 13.22 -3.78 1.87
CA PHE A 181 12.81 -2.78 2.87
C PHE A 181 11.61 -1.98 2.40
N HIS A 182 11.58 -1.59 1.12
CA HIS A 182 10.46 -0.83 0.56
C HIS A 182 9.13 -1.59 0.67
N TYR A 183 9.14 -2.91 0.47
CA TYR A 183 7.94 -3.74 0.49
C TYR A 183 7.67 -4.38 1.86
N GLY A 184 8.61 -4.32 2.81
CA GLY A 184 8.50 -5.04 4.07
C GLY A 184 8.46 -6.55 3.86
N ALA A 185 9.26 -7.04 2.91
CA ALA A 185 9.24 -8.45 2.49
C ALA A 185 10.53 -9.18 2.89
N VAL A 186 10.39 -10.46 3.23
CA VAL A 186 11.49 -11.38 3.59
C VAL A 186 11.28 -12.70 2.86
N GLN A 187 12.33 -13.22 2.25
CA GLN A 187 12.31 -14.54 1.60
C GLN A 187 13.50 -15.36 2.05
N VAL A 188 13.24 -16.59 2.48
CA VAL A 188 14.29 -17.57 2.76
C VAL A 188 14.53 -18.40 1.49
N ARG A 189 15.77 -18.40 1.02
CA ARG A 189 16.19 -18.97 -0.27
C ARG A 189 17.07 -20.18 -0.03
N ARG A 190 16.56 -21.34 -0.43
CA ARG A 190 17.28 -22.63 -0.38
C ARG A 190 18.06 -22.88 -1.66
N PRO A 191 19.24 -23.51 -1.59
CA PRO A 191 20.00 -23.91 -2.76
C PRO A 191 19.19 -24.96 -3.55
N ASN A 192 19.22 -24.84 -4.88
CA ASN A 192 18.62 -25.79 -5.84
C ASN A 192 17.08 -25.94 -5.81
N ARG A 193 16.33 -25.05 -5.14
CA ARG A 193 14.88 -24.93 -5.34
C ARG A 193 14.57 -23.84 -6.37
N LEU A 194 13.65 -24.13 -7.29
CA LEU A 194 13.02 -23.10 -8.10
C LEU A 194 12.30 -22.13 -7.15
N TYR A 195 12.70 -20.87 -7.17
CA TYR A 195 12.13 -19.83 -6.31
C TYR A 195 10.68 -19.60 -6.73
N THR A 196 9.72 -20.07 -5.93
CA THR A 196 8.31 -19.73 -6.10
C THR A 196 7.95 -18.56 -5.18
N HIS A 197 7.00 -17.72 -5.59
CA HIS A 197 6.50 -16.60 -4.78
C HIS A 197 5.84 -17.04 -3.45
N ASN A 198 5.68 -18.35 -3.23
CA ASN A 198 4.90 -18.92 -2.12
C ASN A 198 5.57 -18.85 -0.74
N ASP A 199 6.85 -18.46 -0.68
CA ASP A 199 7.64 -18.36 0.57
C ASP A 199 8.12 -16.92 0.86
N ILE A 200 7.44 -15.91 0.31
CA ILE A 200 7.77 -14.49 0.58
C ILE A 200 6.88 -13.97 1.70
N PHE A 201 7.45 -13.76 2.87
CA PHE A 201 6.76 -13.13 4.00
C PHE A 201 6.70 -11.63 3.76
N GLN A 202 5.50 -11.06 3.65
CA GLN A 202 5.34 -9.65 3.36
C GLN A 202 4.26 -9.00 4.22
N LEU A 203 4.51 -7.73 4.59
CA LEU A 203 3.49 -6.79 5.02
C LEU A 203 3.83 -5.41 4.40
N PRO A 204 2.91 -4.76 3.67
CA PRO A 204 1.56 -5.23 3.37
C PRO A 204 1.53 -6.25 2.23
N ASP A 205 0.74 -7.30 2.40
CA ASP A 205 0.40 -8.28 1.36
C ASP A 205 -1.10 -8.20 1.04
N CYS A 206 -1.42 -8.12 -0.25
CA CYS A 206 -2.78 -8.10 -0.76
C CYS A 206 -2.95 -9.19 -1.81
N SER A 207 -4.11 -9.85 -1.81
CA SER A 207 -4.36 -10.93 -2.76
C SER A 207 -4.34 -10.41 -4.20
N ALA A 208 -3.50 -11.00 -5.06
CA ALA A 208 -3.52 -10.72 -6.49
C ALA A 208 -4.84 -11.15 -7.16
N VAL A 209 -5.57 -12.09 -6.56
CA VAL A 209 -6.86 -12.59 -7.09
C VAL A 209 -8.03 -11.73 -6.62
N CYS A 210 -7.97 -11.23 -5.39
CA CYS A 210 -9.00 -10.39 -4.80
C CYS A 210 -8.34 -9.15 -4.15
N PRO A 211 -7.82 -8.21 -4.95
CA PRO A 211 -7.14 -7.03 -4.42
C PRO A 211 -8.13 -6.08 -3.74
N PRO A 212 -7.72 -5.35 -2.68
CA PRO A 212 -8.51 -4.29 -2.09
C PRO A 212 -8.62 -3.08 -3.00
N ARG A 213 -9.60 -2.23 -2.72
CA ARG A 213 -9.80 -0.98 -3.45
C ARG A 213 -8.88 0.11 -2.91
N MET A 214 -8.16 0.79 -3.80
CA MET A 214 -7.41 1.99 -3.44
C MET A 214 -8.37 3.06 -2.87
N PRO A 215 -8.11 3.67 -1.70
CA PRO A 215 -9.02 4.66 -1.11
C PRO A 215 -8.94 6.01 -1.81
N ASP A 216 -10.08 6.71 -1.96
CA ASP A 216 -10.13 8.01 -2.63
C ASP A 216 -9.26 9.09 -1.94
N LYS A 217 -9.01 8.97 -0.63
CA LYS A 217 -8.15 9.87 0.14
C LYS A 217 -6.69 9.92 -0.37
N LEU A 218 -6.23 8.86 -1.04
CA LEU A 218 -4.90 8.76 -1.65
C LEU A 218 -4.90 9.22 -3.12
N LEU A 219 -6.08 9.39 -3.72
CA LEU A 219 -6.26 9.80 -5.11
C LEU A 219 -6.75 11.25 -5.24
N CYS A 220 -6.65 12.03 -4.16
CA CYS A 220 -7.06 13.42 -4.14
C CYS A 220 -6.01 14.32 -3.45
N PRO A 221 -5.98 15.62 -3.79
CA PRO A 221 -5.18 16.61 -3.08
C PRO A 221 -5.49 16.64 -1.56
N PRO A 222 -4.59 17.20 -0.73
CA PRO A 222 -3.27 17.75 -1.09
C PRO A 222 -2.26 16.63 -1.38
N TRP A 223 -1.40 16.83 -2.38
CA TRP A 223 -0.31 15.90 -2.71
C TRP A 223 0.90 16.20 -1.84
N THR A 224 1.32 15.23 -1.05
CA THR A 224 2.51 15.31 -0.21
C THR A 224 3.41 14.12 -0.53
N GLU A 225 4.70 14.25 -0.25
CA GLU A 225 5.66 13.16 -0.47
C GLU A 225 5.21 11.87 0.23
N THR A 226 4.79 11.98 1.49
CA THR A 226 4.24 10.87 2.28
C THR A 226 3.01 10.25 1.63
N LYS A 227 2.12 11.04 1.01
CA LYS A 227 0.93 10.50 0.32
C LYS A 227 1.32 9.78 -0.96
N LEU A 228 2.25 10.33 -1.74
CA LEU A 228 2.72 9.72 -2.98
C LEU A 228 3.47 8.42 -2.72
N GLU A 229 4.27 8.36 -1.66
CA GLU A 229 4.90 7.12 -1.21
C GLU A 229 3.85 6.09 -0.75
N PHE A 230 2.83 6.53 -0.01
CA PHE A 230 1.74 5.64 0.41
C PHE A 230 0.95 5.10 -0.79
N LEU A 231 0.67 5.95 -1.77
CA LEU A 231 0.03 5.55 -3.03
C LEU A 231 0.91 4.52 -3.76
N GLN A 232 2.20 4.80 -3.90
CA GLN A 232 3.16 3.91 -4.57
C GLN A 232 3.26 2.54 -3.90
N LEU A 233 3.24 2.48 -2.57
CA LEU A 233 3.32 1.21 -1.81
C LEU A 233 2.16 0.26 -2.15
N PHE A 234 0.99 0.80 -2.47
CA PHE A 234 -0.22 0.02 -2.77
C PHE A 234 -0.62 0.03 -4.25
N SER A 235 0.11 0.75 -5.13
CA SER A 235 -0.34 0.99 -6.49
C SER A 235 -0.46 -0.29 -7.32
N THR A 236 0.37 -1.29 -7.03
CA THR A 236 0.38 -2.59 -7.73
C THR A 236 -0.42 -3.68 -7.00
N THR A 237 -0.91 -3.42 -5.79
CA THR A 237 -1.57 -4.41 -4.93
C THR A 237 -3.02 -4.04 -4.58
N ALA A 238 -3.40 -2.77 -4.75
CA ALA A 238 -4.78 -2.29 -4.62
C ALA A 238 -5.25 -1.67 -5.94
N TYR A 239 -6.45 -2.03 -6.39
CA TYR A 239 -6.95 -1.55 -7.66
C TYR A 239 -7.45 -0.10 -7.57
N ILE A 240 -7.16 0.68 -8.62
CA ILE A 240 -7.60 2.08 -8.72
C ILE A 240 -8.95 2.17 -9.43
N ASP A 241 -9.11 1.51 -10.57
CA ASP A 241 -10.34 1.57 -11.35
C ASP A 241 -11.07 0.22 -11.31
N GLU A 242 -12.39 0.29 -11.17
CA GLU A 242 -13.29 -0.86 -11.16
C GLU A 242 -13.47 -1.48 -12.55
N ASP A 243 -13.31 -0.66 -13.60
CA ASP A 243 -13.58 -1.03 -14.98
C ASP A 243 -12.73 -0.24 -15.98
N SER A 244 -12.84 -0.61 -17.26
CA SER A 244 -12.20 0.05 -18.39
C SER A 244 -12.62 1.52 -18.62
N SER A 245 -13.54 2.09 -17.84
CA SER A 245 -13.86 3.52 -17.93
C SER A 245 -12.74 4.41 -17.37
N LEU A 246 -11.87 3.83 -16.55
CA LEU A 246 -10.68 4.45 -15.96
C LEU A 246 -11.03 5.77 -15.24
N SER A 247 -12.21 5.80 -14.62
CA SER A 247 -12.83 7.03 -14.14
C SER A 247 -12.01 7.73 -13.06
N ARG A 248 -11.36 6.96 -12.17
CA ARG A 248 -10.59 7.46 -11.03
C ARG A 248 -9.19 7.84 -11.47
N SER A 249 -8.51 7.00 -12.25
CA SER A 249 -7.19 7.32 -12.82
C SER A 249 -7.24 8.59 -13.68
N ARG A 250 -8.24 8.70 -14.56
CA ARG A 250 -8.46 9.92 -15.38
C ARG A 250 -8.70 11.15 -14.52
N ARG A 251 -9.48 11.02 -13.44
CA ARG A 251 -9.82 12.15 -12.56
C ARG A 251 -8.55 12.72 -11.91
N VAL A 252 -7.63 11.86 -11.48
CA VAL A 252 -6.33 12.27 -10.92
C VAL A 252 -5.54 13.10 -11.93
N LEU A 253 -5.29 12.57 -13.13
CA LEU A 253 -4.49 13.29 -14.14
C LEU A 253 -5.13 14.62 -14.55
N ARG A 254 -6.45 14.64 -14.75
CA ARG A 254 -7.17 15.89 -15.09
C ARG A 254 -7.09 16.93 -13.97
N GLN A 255 -7.13 16.49 -12.72
CA GLN A 255 -7.01 17.39 -11.58
C GLN A 255 -5.60 18.01 -11.52
N LEU A 256 -4.55 17.19 -11.72
CA LEU A 256 -3.16 17.65 -11.74
C LEU A 256 -2.88 18.65 -12.87
N ILE A 257 -3.39 18.38 -14.06
CA ILE A 257 -3.34 19.31 -15.20
C ILE A 257 -4.05 20.63 -14.85
N ARG A 258 -5.25 20.55 -14.26
CA ARG A 258 -6.03 21.74 -13.87
C ARG A 258 -5.31 22.57 -12.81
N ASP A 259 -4.68 21.91 -11.84
CA ASP A 259 -3.98 22.54 -10.72
C ASP A 259 -2.54 22.95 -11.09
N ARG A 260 -2.10 22.64 -12.31
CA ARG A 260 -0.75 22.90 -12.84
C ARG A 260 0.38 22.30 -11.97
N ASP A 261 0.12 21.16 -11.34
CA ASP A 261 1.11 20.39 -10.56
C ASP A 261 1.85 19.37 -11.44
N LEU A 262 2.90 19.85 -12.12
CA LEU A 262 3.68 19.05 -13.07
C LEU A 262 4.48 17.95 -12.37
N ALA A 263 5.09 18.26 -11.22
CA ALA A 263 5.97 17.32 -10.53
C ALA A 263 5.20 16.07 -10.06
N THR A 264 4.01 16.27 -9.49
CA THR A 264 3.14 15.14 -9.12
C THR A 264 2.63 14.40 -10.35
N PHE A 265 2.31 15.12 -11.44
CA PHE A 265 1.85 14.51 -12.68
C PHE A 265 2.87 13.55 -13.28
N GLU A 266 4.13 13.95 -13.42
CA GLU A 266 5.20 13.09 -13.91
C GLU A 266 5.40 11.86 -13.03
N ARG A 267 5.37 12.06 -11.69
CA ARG A 267 5.53 10.95 -10.75
C ARG A 267 4.39 9.95 -10.82
N VAL A 268 3.15 10.43 -10.92
CA VAL A 268 1.95 9.60 -11.06
C VAL A 268 1.99 8.81 -12.37
N LEU A 269 2.42 9.43 -13.49
CA LEU A 269 2.56 8.74 -14.78
C LEU A 269 3.58 7.59 -14.75
N GLN A 270 4.64 7.73 -13.97
CA GLN A 270 5.66 6.69 -13.81
C GLN A 270 5.19 5.51 -12.96
N MET A 271 4.12 5.67 -12.17
CA MET A 271 3.61 4.59 -11.32
C MET A 271 2.97 3.48 -12.16
N ARG A 272 3.09 2.25 -11.65
CA ARG A 272 2.30 1.12 -12.13
C ARG A 272 1.07 0.93 -11.25
N VAL A 273 -0.09 0.78 -11.87
CA VAL A 273 -1.39 0.70 -11.23
C VAL A 273 -2.14 -0.56 -11.65
N LEU A 274 -2.98 -1.05 -10.75
CA LEU A 274 -3.88 -2.18 -11.00
C LEU A 274 -5.31 -1.69 -11.31
N ALA A 275 -5.98 -2.35 -12.25
CA ALA A 275 -7.42 -2.23 -12.46
C ALA A 275 -8.11 -3.53 -12.03
N GLN A 276 -9.36 -3.48 -11.58
CA GLN A 276 -10.04 -4.65 -11.04
C GLN A 276 -10.29 -5.73 -12.11
N ASP A 277 -10.57 -5.30 -13.35
CA ASP A 277 -10.82 -6.15 -14.51
C ASP A 277 -9.54 -6.63 -15.22
N TYR A 278 -8.37 -6.11 -14.83
CA TYR A 278 -7.09 -6.41 -15.45
C TYR A 278 -6.04 -6.89 -14.44
N LYS A 279 -5.59 -8.14 -14.60
CA LYS A 279 -4.79 -8.85 -13.59
C LYS A 279 -3.34 -8.38 -13.45
N TYR A 280 -2.86 -7.50 -14.32
CA TYR A 280 -1.45 -7.11 -14.35
C TYR A 280 -1.28 -5.61 -14.11
N PRO A 281 -0.31 -5.17 -13.30
CA PRO A 281 0.00 -3.77 -13.16
C PRO A 281 0.44 -3.16 -14.50
N GLN A 282 -0.17 -2.04 -14.87
CA GLN A 282 0.13 -1.27 -16.08
C GLN A 282 0.59 0.14 -15.71
N HIS A 283 1.25 0.86 -16.62
CA HIS A 283 1.50 2.28 -16.40
C HIS A 283 0.20 3.04 -16.16
N TRP A 284 0.27 4.14 -15.40
CA TRP A 284 -0.92 4.94 -15.11
C TRP A 284 -1.64 5.30 -16.41
N PRO A 285 -2.92 4.92 -16.57
CA PRO A 285 -3.54 4.97 -17.87
C PRO A 285 -3.87 6.41 -18.28
N VAL A 286 -3.62 6.73 -19.56
CA VAL A 286 -3.76 8.08 -20.12
C VAL A 286 -4.76 8.08 -21.27
N PRO A 287 -6.08 8.08 -21.00
CA PRO A 287 -7.07 8.11 -22.07
C PRO A 287 -7.05 9.45 -22.82
N VAL A 288 -7.49 9.45 -24.10
CA VAL A 288 -7.55 10.62 -25.02
C VAL A 288 -8.07 11.91 -24.37
N ILE A 289 -9.05 11.80 -23.47
CA ILE A 289 -9.63 12.94 -22.75
C ILE A 289 -8.63 13.68 -21.85
N VAL A 290 -7.55 13.04 -21.40
CA VAL A 290 -6.46 13.67 -20.65
C VAL A 290 -5.66 14.61 -21.56
N PHE A 291 -5.34 14.19 -22.79
CA PHE A 291 -4.70 15.05 -23.80
C PHE A 291 -5.56 16.28 -24.12
N ARG A 292 -6.88 16.07 -24.30
CA ARG A 292 -7.83 17.18 -24.51
C ARG A 292 -7.89 18.12 -23.30
N ALA A 293 -7.79 17.59 -22.08
CA ALA A 293 -7.72 18.40 -20.88
C ALA A 293 -6.41 19.23 -20.83
N ALA A 294 -5.26 18.63 -21.19
CA ALA A 294 -3.99 19.34 -21.28
C ALA A 294 -4.07 20.50 -22.30
N LEU A 295 -4.59 20.25 -23.51
CA LEU A 295 -4.80 21.29 -24.51
C LEU A 295 -5.71 22.42 -24.03
N LYS A 296 -6.80 22.10 -23.32
CA LYS A 296 -7.74 23.08 -22.78
C LYS A 296 -7.09 24.01 -21.75
N HIS A 297 -6.16 23.49 -20.96
CA HIS A 297 -5.49 24.21 -19.88
C HIS A 297 -4.08 24.70 -20.27
N ALA A 298 -3.68 24.58 -21.53
CA ALA A 298 -2.40 25.05 -22.04
C ALA A 298 -2.49 26.51 -22.43
N ASP A 299 -2.04 27.39 -21.54
CA ASP A 299 -2.10 28.85 -21.72
C ASP A 299 -1.14 29.35 -22.82
N GLU A 300 -0.01 28.68 -23.04
CA GLU A 300 1.07 29.14 -23.93
C GLU A 300 1.40 28.13 -25.05
N ARG A 301 2.34 28.50 -25.94
CA ARG A 301 3.09 27.53 -26.75
C ARG A 301 4.21 26.99 -25.85
N ASP A 302 4.59 25.73 -26.03
CA ASP A 302 5.63 25.04 -25.24
C ASP A 302 5.17 24.51 -23.87
N ASP A 303 3.89 24.11 -23.74
CA ASP A 303 3.32 23.66 -22.47
C ASP A 303 3.98 22.35 -21.94
N PRO A 304 4.43 22.32 -20.67
CA PRO A 304 5.18 21.19 -20.14
C PRO A 304 4.36 19.91 -19.97
N PHE A 305 3.06 20.00 -19.67
CA PHE A 305 2.20 18.81 -19.59
C PHE A 305 2.03 18.19 -20.97
N ILE A 306 1.85 19.02 -22.00
CA ILE A 306 1.76 18.56 -23.39
C ILE A 306 3.07 17.89 -23.81
N LYS A 307 4.23 18.45 -23.47
CA LYS A 307 5.53 17.83 -23.77
C LYS A 307 5.67 16.45 -23.14
N VAL A 308 5.35 16.30 -21.86
CA VAL A 308 5.41 15.01 -21.17
C VAL A 308 4.50 13.99 -21.86
N LEU A 309 3.25 14.38 -22.13
CA LEU A 309 2.27 13.52 -22.81
C LEU A 309 2.71 13.11 -24.21
N VAL A 310 3.26 14.04 -25.01
CA VAL A 310 3.77 13.75 -26.36
C VAL A 310 4.99 12.85 -26.31
N ASN A 311 5.90 13.05 -25.36
CA ASN A 311 7.14 12.28 -25.30
C ASN A 311 6.94 10.88 -24.72
N GLN A 312 6.05 10.71 -23.75
CA GLN A 312 5.90 9.46 -22.99
C GLN A 312 4.66 8.66 -23.38
N CYS A 313 3.63 9.30 -23.93
CA CYS A 313 2.31 8.68 -24.13
C CYS A 313 1.77 8.86 -25.56
N TRP A 314 2.62 9.13 -26.55
CA TRP A 314 2.18 9.35 -27.94
C TRP A 314 1.37 8.19 -28.51
N GLU A 315 1.78 6.96 -28.21
CA GLU A 315 1.17 5.72 -28.70
C GLU A 315 -0.24 5.48 -28.13
N GLU A 316 -0.63 6.18 -27.06
CA GLU A 316 -1.97 6.07 -26.46
C GLU A 316 -3.04 6.84 -27.28
N ILE A 317 -2.62 7.63 -28.27
CA ILE A 317 -3.51 8.40 -29.14
C ILE A 317 -3.85 7.55 -30.38
N PRO A 318 -5.15 7.30 -30.66
CA PRO A 318 -5.57 6.62 -31.88
C PRO A 318 -4.98 7.26 -33.15
N ASP A 319 -4.55 6.45 -34.11
CA ASP A 319 -3.88 6.92 -35.33
C ASP A 319 -4.76 7.78 -36.25
N ASP A 320 -6.07 7.62 -36.13
CA ASP A 320 -7.07 8.37 -36.88
C ASP A 320 -7.34 9.78 -36.31
N ASP A 321 -6.97 10.07 -35.06
CA ASP A 321 -7.12 11.42 -34.46
C ASP A 321 -5.96 12.36 -34.84
N LEU A 322 -5.77 12.54 -36.15
CA LEU A 322 -4.74 13.42 -36.74
C LEU A 322 -4.90 14.88 -36.26
N GLN A 323 -6.14 15.31 -36.02
CA GLN A 323 -6.42 16.66 -35.53
C GLN A 323 -5.85 16.86 -34.12
N LEU A 324 -6.05 15.91 -33.22
CA LEU A 324 -5.49 15.96 -31.87
C LEU A 324 -3.96 15.93 -31.91
N LYS A 325 -3.37 15.01 -32.68
CA LYS A 325 -1.90 14.90 -32.85
C LYS A 325 -1.30 16.23 -33.33
N HIS A 326 -1.88 16.87 -34.34
CA HIS A 326 -1.43 18.17 -34.85
C HIS A 326 -1.53 19.28 -33.81
N GLN A 327 -2.64 19.35 -33.06
CA GLN A 327 -2.83 20.35 -31.99
C GLN A 327 -1.79 20.20 -30.88
N LEU A 328 -1.49 18.96 -30.48
CA LEU A 328 -0.48 18.65 -29.46
C LEU A 328 0.91 19.05 -29.94
N MET A 329 1.33 18.68 -31.15
CA MET A 329 2.65 19.06 -31.68
C MET A 329 2.83 20.58 -31.76
N THR A 330 1.80 21.29 -32.25
CA THR A 330 1.81 22.75 -32.33
C THR A 330 2.00 23.40 -30.95
N LYS A 331 1.31 22.87 -29.93
CA LYS A 331 1.38 23.37 -28.56
C LYS A 331 2.60 22.88 -27.80
N ALA A 332 3.21 21.77 -28.19
CA ALA A 332 4.47 21.25 -27.65
C ALA A 332 5.70 22.03 -28.12
N GLY A 333 5.56 22.96 -29.06
CA GLY A 333 6.68 23.67 -29.69
C GLY A 333 7.44 22.82 -30.73
N LEU A 334 6.97 21.59 -31.00
CA LEU A 334 7.51 20.67 -32.00
C LEU A 334 6.87 20.99 -33.34
N SER A 335 7.32 22.05 -33.99
CA SER A 335 6.92 22.32 -35.39
C SER A 335 7.61 21.30 -36.30
N SER A 336 6.82 20.64 -37.14
CA SER A 336 7.24 19.64 -38.14
C SER A 336 8.55 20.00 -38.83
N VAL A 337 9.59 19.17 -38.65
CA VAL A 337 10.58 19.00 -39.72
C VAL A 337 9.91 18.04 -40.71
N GLY A 338 9.67 18.60 -41.91
CA GLY A 338 9.19 18.01 -43.17
C GLY A 338 8.86 16.52 -43.24
#